data_AF-A0A7X4JDU6-F1
#
_entry.id   AF-A0A7X4JDU6-F1
#
_cell.length_a   1.000
_cell.length_b   1.000
_cell.length_c   1.000
_cell.angle_alpha   90.00
_cell.angle_beta   90.00
_cell.angle_gamma   90.00
#
_symmetry.space_group_name_H-M   'P 1'
#
loop_
_entity.id
_entity.type
_entity.pdbx_description
1 polymer ?
#
loop_
_entity_poly.entity_id
_entity_poly.type
_entity_poly.pdbx_seq_one_letter_code
_entity_poly.pdbx_strand_id
1 'polypeptide(L)' 'VLGSVQGRKVRLVADVSADLTDSLHAGRLVGEIARRVGGKGGGRADFAQAGGTQPENLDEALAQVPAQVANALE' A
#
# COMPACT_ATOMS: atom_id res chain seq x y z
N VAL A 1 3.92 4.36 2.76
CA VAL A 1 3.98 3.15 1.91
C VAL A 1 5.27 3.17 1.13
N LEU A 2 5.97 2.03 1.01
CA LEU A 2 7.17 1.87 0.18
C LEU A 2 6.97 0.72 -0.80
N GLY A 3 7.62 0.80 -1.96
CA GLY A 3 7.59 -0.21 -3.00
C GLY A 3 8.97 -0.55 -3.54
N SER A 4 9.15 -1.78 -4.01
CA SER A 4 10.36 -2.22 -4.73
C SER A 4 10.01 -3.17 -5.87
N VAL A 5 10.86 -3.20 -6.89
CA VAL A 5 10.74 -4.08 -8.06
C VAL A 5 11.90 -5.08 -8.07
N GLN A 6 11.57 -6.36 -8.26
CA GLN A 6 12.55 -7.42 -8.52
C GLN A 6 12.08 -8.24 -9.73
N GLY A 7 12.63 -7.94 -10.91
CA GLY A 7 12.14 -8.49 -12.17
C GLY A 7 10.68 -8.09 -12.39
N ARG A 8 9.78 -9.07 -12.56
CA ARG A 8 8.33 -8.81 -12.68
C ARG A 8 7.60 -8.69 -11.35
N LYS A 9 8.26 -8.86 -10.21
CA LYS A 9 7.61 -8.85 -8.89
C LYS A 9 7.67 -7.45 -8.30
N VAL A 10 6.53 -6.93 -7.88
CA VAL A 10 6.42 -5.76 -7.00
C VAL A 10 6.27 -6.25 -5.57
N ARG A 11 7.00 -5.63 -4.64
CA ARG A 11 6.77 -5.77 -3.20
C ARG A 11 6.37 -4.42 -2.63
N LEU A 12 5.36 -4.41 -1.77
CA LEU A 12 4.85 -3.22 -1.09
C LEU A 12 4.84 -3.45 0.41
N VAL A 13 5.13 -2.40 1.16
CA VAL A 13 4.97 -2.37 2.62
C VAL A 13 4.30 -1.06 3.04
N ALA A 14 3.41 -1.15 4.02
CA ALA A 14 2.81 -0.01 4.69
C ALA A 14 3.00 -0.16 6.20
N ASP A 15 3.37 0.95 6.83
CA ASP A 15 3.47 1.09 8.27
C ASP A 15 2.67 2.33 8.65
N VAL A 16 1.94 2.24 9.76
CA VAL A 16 1.06 3.28 10.28
C VAL A 16 1.30 3.38 11.78
N SER A 17 1.57 4.60 12.25
CA SER A 17 1.76 4.88 13.68
C SER A 17 0.53 4.45 14.49
N ALA A 18 0.76 3.94 15.71
CA ALA A 18 -0.29 3.35 16.55
C ALA A 18 -1.46 4.30 16.86
N ASP A 19 -1.20 5.61 16.93
CA ASP A 19 -2.20 6.66 17.16
C ASP A 19 -3.11 6.91 15.94
N LEU A 20 -2.75 6.37 14.77
CA LEU A 20 -3.49 6.54 13.52
C LEU A 20 -4.20 5.26 13.08
N THR A 21 -4.01 4.13 13.75
CA THR A 21 -4.51 2.83 13.25
C THR A 21 -6.04 2.70 13.24
N ASP A 22 -6.74 3.52 14.03
CA ASP A 22 -8.21 3.56 14.07
C ASP A 22 -8.78 4.27 12.84
N SER A 23 -8.07 5.29 12.33
CA SER A 23 -8.47 6.07 11.16
C SER A 23 -7.89 5.50 9.86
N LEU A 24 -6.66 4.98 9.90
CA LEU A 24 -5.92 4.48 8.74
C LEU A 24 -5.40 3.07 8.98
N HIS A 25 -5.99 2.08 8.32
CA HIS A 25 -5.57 0.68 8.45
C HIS A 25 -4.52 0.31 7.39
N ALA A 26 -3.28 0.01 7.79
CA ALA A 26 -2.17 -0.34 6.89
C ALA A 26 -2.51 -1.46 5.90
N GLY A 27 -3.16 -2.54 6.39
CA GLY A 27 -3.65 -3.64 5.55
C GLY A 27 -4.59 -3.26 4.41
N ARG A 28 -5.51 -2.31 4.65
CA ARG A 28 -6.45 -1.84 3.62
C ARG A 28 -5.73 -0.95 2.62
N LEU A 29 -4.93 -0.01 3.14
CA LEU A 29 -4.13 0.91 2.33
C LEU A 29 -3.23 0.16 1.34
N VAL A 30 -2.37 -0.76 1.83
CA VAL A 30 -1.46 -1.49 0.96
C VAL A 30 -2.20 -2.42 -0.02
N GLY A 31 -3.35 -2.97 0.39
CA GLY A 31 -4.18 -3.83 -0.45
C GLY A 31 -4.78 -3.08 -1.64
N GLU A 32 -5.19 -1.82 -1.44
CA GLU A 32 -5.67 -0.94 -2.52
C GLU A 32 -4.58 -0.62 -3.53
N ILE A 33 -3.38 -0.28 -3.06
CA ILE A 33 -2.22 -0.03 -3.93
C ILE A 33 -1.82 -1.30 -4.67
N ALA A 34 -1.83 -2.47 -3.99
CA ALA A 34 -1.45 -3.74 -4.60
C ALA A 34 -2.34 -4.12 -5.79
N ARG A 35 -3.66 -3.84 -5.73
CA ARG A 35 -4.56 -4.11 -6.87
C ARG A 35 -4.17 -3.35 -8.13
N ARG A 36 -3.63 -2.13 -8.00
CA ARG A 36 -3.19 -1.29 -9.12
C ARG A 36 -1.95 -1.85 -9.83
N VAL A 37 -1.13 -2.63 -9.12
CA VAL A 37 0.04 -3.34 -9.66
C VAL A 37 -0.25 -4.82 -9.97
N GLY A 38 -1.51 -5.16 -10.24
CA GLY A 38 -1.94 -6.52 -10.59
C GLY A 38 -1.77 -7.51 -9.44
N GLY A 39 -1.89 -7.04 -8.20
CA GLY A 39 -1.48 -7.73 -7.00
C GLY A 39 -2.56 -7.85 -5.92
N LYS A 40 -2.14 -8.38 -4.78
CA LYS A 40 -2.95 -8.48 -3.56
C LYS A 40 -2.05 -8.47 -2.32
N GLY A 41 -2.66 -8.26 -1.16
CA GLY A 41 -1.99 -8.34 0.11
C GLY A 41 -2.87 -7.88 1.25
N GLY A 42 -2.25 -7.64 2.40
CA GLY A 42 -2.93 -7.25 3.61
C GLY A 42 -2.01 -7.37 4.82
N GLY A 43 -2.59 -7.25 6.00
CA GLY A 43 -1.83 -7.31 7.24
C GLY A 43 -2.65 -6.73 8.38
N ARG A 44 -1.94 -6.33 9.43
CA ARG A 44 -2.53 -5.69 10.60
C ARG A 44 -2.80 -4.21 10.33
N ALA A 45 -3.38 -3.54 11.32
CA ALA A 45 -3.69 -2.11 11.25
C ALA A 45 -2.44 -1.24 11.28
N ASP A 46 -1.42 -1.65 12.06
CA ASP A 46 -0.12 -0.99 12.18
C ASP A 46 0.80 -1.31 11.00
N PHE A 47 0.82 -2.57 10.54
CA PHE A 47 1.79 -3.01 9.55
C PHE A 47 1.21 -4.00 8.56
N ALA A 48 1.51 -3.81 7.28
CA ALA A 48 1.03 -4.68 6.22
C ALA A 48 2.00 -4.81 5.05
N GLN A 49 1.88 -5.93 4.34
CA GLN A 49 2.67 -6.24 3.16
C GLN A 49 1.78 -6.69 2.01
N ALA A 50 2.21 -6.38 0.79
CA ALA A 50 1.55 -6.84 -0.41
C ALA A 50 2.54 -7.05 -1.55
N GLY A 51 2.06 -7.63 -2.64
CA GLY A 51 2.84 -7.77 -3.86
C GLY A 51 1.97 -7.84 -5.10
N GLY A 52 2.61 -7.64 -6.25
CA GLY A 52 1.97 -7.65 -7.56
C GLY A 52 2.93 -8.05 -8.66
N THR A 53 2.43 -8.07 -9.89
CA THR A 53 3.18 -8.55 -11.08
C THR A 53 3.28 -7.53 -12.21
N GLN A 54 2.83 -6.29 -11.99
CA GLN A 54 2.85 -5.19 -12.96
C GLN A 54 3.73 -4.04 -12.44
N PRO A 55 5.07 -4.19 -12.47
CA PRO A 55 5.99 -3.15 -12.02
C PRO A 55 5.87 -1.84 -12.81
N GLU A 56 5.40 -1.90 -14.06
CA GLU A 56 5.12 -0.73 -14.91
C GLU A 56 4.09 0.23 -14.30
N ASN A 57 3.22 -0.26 -13.40
CA ASN A 57 2.18 0.54 -12.75
C ASN A 57 2.60 1.06 -11.36
N LEU A 58 3.82 0.76 -10.90
CA LEU A 58 4.21 1.01 -9.51
C LEU A 58 4.23 2.50 -9.16
N ASP A 59 4.83 3.35 -10.00
CA ASP A 59 4.96 4.78 -9.71
C ASP A 59 3.59 5.46 -9.64
N GLU A 60 2.70 5.16 -10.59
CA GLU A 60 1.33 5.67 -10.58
C GLU A 60 0.54 5.15 -9.37
N ALA A 61 0.72 3.88 -9.00
CA ALA A 61 0.07 3.31 -7.82
C ALA A 61 0.52 4.01 -6.53
N LEU A 62 1.83 4.27 -6.37
CA LEU A 62 2.36 4.97 -5.20
C LEU A 62 1.92 6.43 -5.13
N ALA A 63 1.75 7.11 -6.28
CA ALA A 63 1.27 8.49 -6.34
C ALA A 63 -0.14 8.69 -5.76
N GLN A 64 -0.93 7.62 -5.61
CA GLN A 64 -2.27 7.68 -5.02
C GLN A 64 -2.26 7.70 -3.48
N VAL A 65 -1.15 7.30 -2.85
CA VAL A 65 -1.07 7.13 -1.39
C VAL A 65 -1.38 8.43 -0.63
N PRO A 66 -0.85 9.61 -0.99
CA PRO A 66 -1.15 10.85 -0.26
C PRO A 66 -2.64 11.18 -0.18
N ALA A 67 -3.37 10.98 -1.29
CA ALA A 67 -4.82 11.22 -1.32
C ALA A 67 -5.57 10.22 -0.43
N GLN A 68 -5.15 8.95 -0.40
CA GLN A 68 -5.75 7.95 0.49
C GLN A 68 -5.51 8.25 1.97
N VAL A 69 -4.32 8.75 2.31
CA VAL A 69 -4.01 9.18 3.68
C VAL A 69 -4.85 10.40 4.06
N ALA A 70 -4.93 11.42 3.19
CA ALA A 70 -5.75 12.61 3.44
C ALA A 70 -7.21 12.24 3.70
N ASN A 71 -7.82 11.44 2.83
CA ASN A 71 -9.22 11.01 2.96
C ASN A 71 -9.49 10.17 4.22
N ALA A 72 -8.48 9.52 4.79
CA ALA A 72 -8.61 8.71 5.99
C ALA A 72 -8.45 9.52 7.29
N LEU A 73 -7.91 10.73 7.21
CA LEU A 73 -7.60 11.58 8.36
C LEU A 73 -8.49 12.84 8.46
N GLU A 74 -9.40 13.04 7.51
CA GLU A 74 -10.51 14.00 7.59
C GLU A 74 -11.69 13.44 8.39
#